data_AF-A0A9X6AGI1-F1
#
_entry.id   AF-A0A9X6AGI1-F1
#
_cell.length_a   1.000
_cell.length_b   1.000
_cell.length_c   1.000
_cell.angle_alpha   90.00
_cell.angle_beta   90.00
_cell.angle_gamma   90.00
#
_symmetry.space_group_name_H-M   'P 1'
#
loop_
_entity.id
_entity.type
_entity.pdbx_description
1 polymer ?
#
loop_
_entity_poly.entity_id
_entity_poly.type
_entity_poly.pdbx_seq_one_letter_code
_entity_poly.pdbx_strand_id
1 'polypeptide(L)'
;AQAVEEHGIDEVDTYFESPLPDGAGWMSGGGGGMGNIGYLARLNADRSLQWVAVMFHSNPFVGVRYQGMSAVFTNDWGNRLVLGLTNPALS
;
A
#
# COMPACT_ATOMS: atom_id res chain seq x y z
N ALA A 1 -28.23 7.54 0.79
CA ALA A 1 -27.04 8.15 0.17
C ALA A 1 -26.06 8.41 1.30
N GLN A 2 -24.99 7.62 1.39
CA GLN A 2 -24.00 7.76 2.45
C GLN A 2 -23.02 8.84 1.99
N ALA A 3 -23.02 9.98 2.68
CA ALA A 3 -22.09 11.06 2.41
C ALA A 3 -20.68 10.57 2.71
N VAL A 4 -19.86 10.43 1.67
CA VAL A 4 -18.41 10.32 1.85
C VAL A 4 -17.96 11.74 2.17
N GLU A 5 -17.55 11.96 3.42
CA GLU A 5 -16.88 13.19 3.82
C GLU A 5 -15.59 13.30 3.00
N GLU A 6 -15.57 14.24 2.05
CA GLU A 6 -14.41 14.54 1.22
C GLU A 6 -13.42 15.33 2.09
N HIS A 7 -12.77 14.65 3.02
CA HIS A 7 -11.57 15.18 3.65
C HIS A 7 -10.50 15.26 2.55
N GLY A 8 -10.15 16.47 2.14
CA GLY A 8 -9.15 16.77 1.11
C GLY A 8 -7.82 16.06 1.36
N ILE A 9 -7.72 14.84 0.85
CA ILE A 9 -6.48 14.24 0.40
C ILE A 9 -6.36 14.66 -1.06
N ASP A 10 -5.82 15.86 -1.30
CA ASP A 10 -5.86 16.54 -2.62
C ASP A 10 -5.33 15.68 -3.79
N GLU A 11 -4.48 14.69 -3.52
CA GLU A 11 -4.18 13.60 -4.44
C GLU A 11 -3.43 12.51 -3.66
N VAL A 12 -3.59 11.25 -4.07
CA VAL A 12 -2.71 10.16 -3.62
C VAL A 12 -1.92 9.69 -4.83
N ASP A 13 -0.61 9.84 -4.76
CA ASP A 13 0.28 9.32 -5.79
C ASP A 13 0.52 7.83 -5.59
N THR A 14 0.46 7.07 -6.68
CA THR A 14 0.95 5.69 -6.69
C THR A 14 2.39 5.67 -7.14
N TYR A 15 3.29 5.23 -6.26
CA TYR A 15 4.74 5.22 -6.54
C TYR A 15 5.24 3.86 -7.01
N PHE A 16 4.54 2.77 -6.66
CA PHE A 16 4.85 1.47 -7.23
C PHE A 16 3.60 0.62 -7.42
N GLU A 17 3.67 -0.22 -8.44
CA GLU A 17 2.86 -1.42 -8.57
C GLU A 17 3.80 -2.59 -8.87
N SER A 18 3.59 -3.72 -8.20
CA SER A 18 4.45 -4.88 -8.32
C SER A 18 3.62 -6.15 -8.34
N PRO A 19 3.77 -7.03 -9.36
CA PRO A 19 3.05 -8.29 -9.38
C PRO A 19 3.50 -9.17 -8.21
N LEU A 20 2.56 -9.92 -7.64
CA LEU A 20 2.93 -10.95 -6.68
C LEU A 20 3.70 -12.08 -7.37
N PRO A 21 4.68 -12.70 -6.69
CA PRO A 21 5.46 -13.81 -7.27
C PRO A 21 4.64 -15.03 -7.71
N ASP A 22 3.47 -15.25 -7.11
CA ASP A 22 2.57 -16.36 -7.41
C ASP A 22 1.54 -16.05 -8.51
N GLY A 23 1.54 -14.82 -9.04
CA GLY A 23 0.57 -14.37 -10.04
C GLY A 23 -0.85 -14.13 -9.50
N ALA A 24 -1.08 -14.24 -8.18
CA ALA A 24 -2.40 -14.05 -7.58
C ALA A 24 -2.87 -12.58 -7.54
N GLY A 25 -2.04 -11.66 -8.03
CA GLY A 25 -2.40 -10.25 -8.21
C GLY A 25 -1.21 -9.32 -8.02
N TRP A 26 -1.45 -8.16 -7.42
CA TRP A 26 -0.48 -7.08 -7.29
C TRP A 26 -0.41 -6.54 -5.87
N MET A 27 0.75 -5.98 -5.52
CA MET A 27 0.89 -4.98 -4.48
C MET A 27 1.02 -3.60 -5.13
N SER A 28 0.37 -2.60 -4.54
CA SER A 28 0.51 -1.20 -4.87
C SER A 28 0.84 -0.41 -3.61
N GLY A 29 1.51 0.73 -3.77
CA GLY A 29 1.74 1.64 -2.67
C GLY A 29 2.20 3.01 -3.13
N GLY A 30 2.09 3.94 -2.19
CA GLY A 30 2.31 5.35 -2.45
C GLY A 30 1.92 6.19 -1.25
N GLY A 31 1.48 7.42 -1.47
CA GLY A 31 1.15 8.32 -0.39
C GLY A 31 0.64 9.68 -0.84
N GLY A 32 0.43 10.57 0.13
CA GLY A 32 -0.15 11.88 -0.08
C GLY A 32 -0.10 12.73 1.20
N GLY A 33 -0.98 13.72 1.31
CA GLY A 33 -1.08 14.56 2.52
C GLY A 33 0.18 15.39 2.78
N MET A 34 0.75 16.02 1.75
CA MET A 34 2.03 16.73 1.86
C MET A 34 3.21 15.83 2.31
N GLY A 35 3.11 14.52 2.03
CA GLY A 35 4.17 13.55 2.29
C GLY A 35 4.14 12.91 3.68
N ASN A 36 3.07 13.08 4.46
CA ASN A 36 2.96 12.46 5.78
C ASN A 36 2.11 11.18 5.80
N ILE A 37 1.37 10.87 4.73
CA ILE A 37 0.51 9.69 4.63
C ILE A 37 1.14 8.70 3.64
N GLY A 38 1.19 7.43 4.04
CA GLY A 38 1.50 6.32 3.14
C GLY A 38 0.31 5.38 3.02
N TYR A 39 0.22 4.69 1.89
CA TYR A 39 -0.71 3.59 1.71
C TYR A 39 -0.04 2.37 1.11
N LEU A 40 -0.62 1.21 1.40
CA LEU A 40 -0.34 -0.06 0.76
C LEU A 40 -1.67 -0.70 0.37
N ALA A 41 -1.74 -1.25 -0.84
CA ALA A 41 -2.91 -1.95 -1.32
C ALA A 41 -2.55 -3.30 -1.93
N ARG A 42 -3.43 -4.26 -1.75
CA ARG A 42 -3.38 -5.57 -2.38
C ARG A 42 -4.53 -5.66 -3.38
N LEU A 43 -4.20 -5.99 -4.61
CA LEU A 43 -5.16 -6.08 -5.71
C LEU A 43 -5.24 -7.51 -6.23
N ASN A 44 -6.41 -8.01 -6.56
CA ASN A 44 -6.56 -9.29 -7.26
C ASN A 44 -5.90 -9.23 -8.66
N ALA A 45 -5.84 -10.38 -9.35
CA ALA A 45 -5.25 -10.47 -10.69
C ALA A 45 -5.93 -9.53 -11.72
N ASP A 46 -7.22 -9.25 -11.54
CA ASP A 46 -8.01 -8.33 -12.36
C ASP A 46 -7.89 -6.85 -11.94
N ARG A 47 -6.98 -6.53 -11.02
CA ARG A 47 -6.78 -5.21 -10.40
C ARG A 47 -7.90 -4.75 -9.45
N SER A 48 -8.91 -5.58 -9.16
CA SER A 48 -9.91 -5.25 -8.13
C SER A 48 -9.26 -5.21 -6.74
N LEU A 49 -9.72 -4.29 -5.88
CA LEU A 49 -9.17 -4.11 -4.54
C LEU A 49 -9.50 -5.31 -3.65
N GLN A 50 -8.47 -5.94 -3.06
CA GLN A 50 -8.63 -6.94 -2.02
C GLN A 50 -8.59 -6.29 -0.63
N TRP A 51 -7.60 -5.44 -0.38
CA TRP A 51 -7.53 -4.60 0.82
C TRP A 51 -6.63 -3.38 0.59
N VAL A 52 -6.83 -2.35 1.42
CA VAL A 52 -5.96 -1.17 1.52
C VAL A 52 -5.66 -0.87 2.98
N ALA A 53 -4.42 -0.48 3.25
CA ALA A 53 -3.96 0.02 4.53
C ALA A 53 -3.46 1.45 4.32
N VAL A 54 -4.06 2.42 5.01
CA VAL A 54 -3.62 3.82 5.02
C VAL A 54 -3.03 4.11 6.38
N MET A 55 -1.83 4.70 6.40
CA MET A 55 -1.07 4.95 7.61
C MET A 55 -0.71 6.44 7.68
N PHE A 56 -1.11 7.07 8.79
CA PHE A 56 -0.73 8.44 9.10
C PHE A 56 0.67 8.47 9.69
N HIS A 57 1.42 9.52 9.37
CA HIS A 57 2.81 9.72 9.80
C HIS A 57 3.79 8.62 9.37
N SER A 58 3.44 7.83 8.34
CA SER A 58 4.34 6.80 7.80
C SER A 58 5.26 7.33 6.70
N ASN A 59 4.91 8.48 6.09
CA ASN A 59 5.41 8.91 4.79
C ASN A 59 5.05 7.90 3.66
N PRO A 60 5.13 8.30 2.38
CA PRO A 60 4.75 7.45 1.26
C PRO A 60 5.62 6.20 1.10
N PHE A 61 5.01 5.09 0.68
CA PHE A 61 5.74 3.88 0.31
C PHE A 61 6.16 3.90 -1.16
N VAL A 62 7.45 3.70 -1.42
CA VAL A 62 8.05 3.87 -2.76
C VAL A 62 8.51 2.54 -3.38
N GLY A 63 8.45 1.44 -2.63
CA GLY A 63 8.82 0.14 -3.19
C GLY A 63 8.48 -1.03 -2.30
N VAL A 64 8.51 -2.21 -2.92
CA VAL A 64 8.28 -3.51 -2.28
C VAL A 64 9.30 -4.53 -2.77
N ARG A 65 9.73 -5.41 -1.87
CA ARG A 65 10.52 -6.60 -2.19
C ARG A 65 9.91 -7.82 -1.51
N TYR A 66 9.76 -8.91 -2.26
CA TYR A 66 9.21 -10.16 -1.73
C TYR A 66 10.29 -11.05 -1.14
N GLN A 67 9.98 -11.68 -0.01
CA GLN A 67 10.81 -12.66 0.68
C GLN A 67 9.92 -13.84 1.10
N GLY A 68 9.83 -14.87 0.24
CA GLY A 68 8.90 -15.97 0.46
C GLY A 68 7.46 -15.49 0.53
N MET A 69 6.80 -15.71 1.67
CA MET A 69 5.41 -15.30 1.92
C MET A 69 5.25 -13.89 2.52
N SER A 70 6.34 -13.12 2.60
CA SER A 70 6.34 -11.77 3.15
C SER A 70 6.69 -10.73 2.10
N ALA A 71 6.12 -9.54 2.24
CA ALA A 71 6.48 -8.35 1.50
C ALA A 71 7.17 -7.35 2.42
N VAL A 72 8.33 -6.85 1.99
CA VAL A 72 9.09 -5.80 2.66
C VAL A 72 8.89 -4.51 1.89
N PHE A 73 8.12 -3.60 2.47
CA PHE A 73 7.84 -2.27 1.93
C PHE A 73 8.87 -1.29 2.43
N THR A 74 9.24 -0.32 1.58
CA THR A 74 10.17 0.76 1.94
C THR A 74 9.50 2.10 1.67
N ASN A 75 9.53 3.01 2.65
CA ASN A 75 9.07 4.39 2.47
C ASN A 75 10.18 5.27 1.88
N ASP A 76 9.83 6.48 1.46
CA ASP A 76 10.77 7.47 0.90
C ASP A 76 11.90 7.90 1.86
N TRP A 77 11.72 7.71 3.16
CA TRP A 77 12.76 7.91 4.19
C TRP A 77 13.62 6.66 4.45
N GLY A 78 13.36 5.54 3.77
CA GLY A 78 14.11 4.29 3.91
C GLY A 78 13.66 3.37 5.06
N ASN A 79 12.59 3.73 5.78
CA ASN A 79 11.99 2.86 6.80
C ASN A 79 11.35 1.63 6.14
N ARG A 80 11.33 0.51 6.88
CA ARG A 80 10.83 -0.77 6.38
C ARG A 80 9.64 -1.27 7.18
N LEU A 81 8.63 -1.74 6.46
CA LEU A 81 7.47 -2.45 7.01
C LEU A 81 7.41 -3.84 6.40
N VAL A 82 7.25 -4.87 7.22
CA VAL A 82 7.15 -6.26 6.77
C VAL A 82 5.73 -6.78 7.04
N LEU A 83 5.04 -7.22 5.99
CA LEU A 83 3.70 -7.81 6.10
C LEU A 83 3.66 -9.21 5.49
N GLY A 84 2.83 -10.09 6.04
CA GLY A 84 2.46 -11.34 5.40
C GLY A 84 1.51 -11.10 4.22
N LEU A 85 1.71 -11.82 3.11
CA LEU A 85 0.91 -11.64 1.90
C LEU A 85 -0.53 -12.17 2.00
N THR A 86 -0.74 -13.22 2.80
CA THR A 86 -2.05 -13.92 2.90
C THR A 86 -2.92 -13.43 4.05
N ASN A 87 -2.31 -12.82 5.06
CA ASN A 87 -3.00 -12.23 6.19
C ASN A 87 -2.12 -11.08 6.72
N PRO A 88 -2.29 -9.85 6.21
CA PRO A 88 -1.61 -8.72 6.78
C PRO A 88 -2.23 -8.52 8.17
N ALA A 89 -1.50 -8.90 9.22
CA ALA A 89 -1.90 -8.63 10.60
C ALA A 89 -1.80 -7.11 10.84
N LEU A 90 -2.75 -6.37 10.29
CA LEU A 90 -2.98 -4.95 10.53
C LEU A 90 -3.94 -4.88 11.72
N SER A 91 -3.44 -5.30 12.89
CA SER A 91 -4.13 -5.19 14.17
C SER A 91 -3.69 -3.94 14.91
#